data_AF-A0A1B8P007-F1
#
_entry.id   AF-A0A1B8P007-F1
#
_cell.length_a   1.000
_cell.length_b   1.000
_cell.length_c   1.000
_cell.angle_alpha   90.00
_cell.angle_beta   90.00
_cell.angle_gamma   90.00
#
_symmetry.space_group_name_H-M   'P 1'
#
loop_
_entity.id
_entity.type
_entity.pdbx_description
1 polymer ?
#
loop_
_entity_poly.entity_id
_entity_poly.type
_entity_poly.pdbx_seq_one_letter_code
_entity_poly.pdbx_strand_id
1 'polypeptide(L)'
;MSFPRSAADMHEARALLGSAGAEIGLVAKLERAEAVADDATLDGIIEASEAVMVARGDLGVEIGDEALIGTQKRIIKHARSHNRAVITATQMMESMIEAPLPTRAEVFDVANAVLDATDAVMLSAETAAGDFPVETIEAMARVCLGAERERIAQESGHRIHEGFSRIDETIALSAMYAANHLAGVAAIACMTATGYTPLIASRIRSGLPIVGLAHNPVAQRRMALYRG
;
A
#
# COMPACT_ATOMS: atom_id res chain seq x y z
N MET A 1 -4.97 -11.46 -7.51
CA MET A 1 -6.24 -12.14 -7.77
C MET A 1 -7.25 -11.05 -8.13
N SER A 2 -7.85 -11.16 -9.32
CA SER A 2 -8.83 -10.17 -9.82
C SER A 2 -10.24 -10.56 -9.40
N PHE A 3 -11.07 -9.56 -9.10
CA PHE A 3 -12.48 -9.74 -8.70
C PHE A 3 -12.76 -10.74 -7.54
N PRO A 4 -11.96 -10.79 -6.45
CA PRO A 4 -12.39 -11.49 -5.23
C PRO A 4 -13.66 -10.85 -4.68
N ARG A 5 -14.56 -11.67 -4.15
CA ARG A 5 -15.78 -11.24 -3.46
C ARG A 5 -15.72 -11.54 -1.97
N SER A 6 -14.81 -12.43 -1.56
CA SER A 6 -14.72 -12.93 -0.19
C SER A 6 -13.32 -13.45 0.15
N ALA A 7 -13.07 -13.66 1.44
CA ALA A 7 -11.88 -14.35 1.92
C ALA A 7 -11.74 -15.76 1.32
N ALA A 8 -12.86 -16.43 1.02
CA ALA A 8 -12.85 -17.78 0.45
C ALA A 8 -12.19 -17.80 -0.94
N ASP A 9 -12.43 -16.79 -1.78
CA ASP A 9 -11.79 -16.70 -3.11
C ASP A 9 -10.26 -16.56 -2.97
N MET A 10 -9.79 -15.83 -1.95
CA MET A 10 -8.35 -15.68 -1.66
C MET A 10 -7.74 -16.97 -1.12
N HIS A 11 -8.44 -17.68 -0.24
CA HIS A 11 -8.00 -18.98 0.26
C HIS A 11 -7.98 -20.05 -0.83
N GLU A 12 -8.93 -20.04 -1.76
CA GLU A 12 -8.93 -20.90 -2.94
C GLU A 12 -7.70 -20.61 -3.81
N ALA A 13 -7.42 -19.33 -4.11
CA ALA A 13 -6.22 -18.94 -4.85
C ALA A 13 -4.93 -19.42 -4.15
N ARG A 14 -4.85 -19.32 -2.81
CA ARG A 14 -3.73 -19.85 -2.01
C ARG A 14 -3.63 -21.37 -2.12
N ALA A 15 -4.74 -22.08 -2.06
CA ALA A 15 -4.76 -23.54 -2.18
C ALA A 15 -4.30 -24.02 -3.56
N LEU A 16 -4.71 -23.32 -4.63
CA LEU A 16 -4.31 -23.61 -6.01
C LEU A 16 -2.81 -23.39 -6.27
N LEU A 17 -2.19 -22.43 -5.58
CA LEU A 17 -0.72 -22.25 -5.62
C LEU A 17 0.04 -23.43 -4.99
N GLY A 18 -0.60 -24.15 -4.07
CA GLY A 18 -0.01 -25.29 -3.37
C GLY A 18 1.28 -24.96 -2.63
N SER A 19 2.06 -25.99 -2.30
CA SER A 19 3.34 -25.83 -1.61
C SER A 19 4.40 -25.10 -2.46
N ALA A 20 4.33 -25.24 -3.79
CA ALA A 20 5.28 -24.60 -4.71
C ALA A 20 5.17 -23.07 -4.73
N GLY A 21 3.98 -22.53 -4.48
CA GLY A 21 3.72 -21.09 -4.41
C GLY A 21 3.57 -20.54 -2.99
N ALA A 22 4.00 -21.27 -1.96
CA ALA A 22 3.80 -20.89 -0.56
C ALA A 22 4.41 -19.52 -0.20
N GLU A 23 5.49 -19.12 -0.86
CA GLU A 23 6.15 -17.83 -0.63
C GLU A 23 5.63 -16.68 -1.52
N ILE A 24 4.76 -16.98 -2.50
CA ILE A 24 4.19 -15.99 -3.41
C ILE A 24 3.13 -15.18 -2.65
N GLY A 25 3.33 -13.86 -2.60
CA GLY A 25 2.35 -12.94 -2.05
C GLY A 25 1.12 -12.82 -2.97
N LEU A 26 -0.06 -12.88 -2.37
CA LEU A 26 -1.33 -12.64 -3.04
C LEU A 26 -1.76 -11.18 -2.82
N VAL A 27 -2.07 -10.52 -3.93
CA VAL A 27 -2.69 -9.19 -3.93
C VAL A 27 -4.16 -9.34 -4.30
N ALA A 28 -5.08 -8.94 -3.43
CA ALA A 28 -6.51 -8.86 -3.77
C ALA A 28 -6.81 -7.54 -4.48
N LYS A 29 -7.32 -7.60 -5.71
CA LYS A 29 -7.78 -6.40 -6.44
C LYS A 29 -9.22 -6.12 -6.04
N LEU A 30 -9.43 -5.08 -5.24
CA LEU A 30 -10.75 -4.70 -4.74
C LEU A 30 -11.50 -3.95 -5.84
N GLU A 31 -12.27 -4.72 -6.61
CA GLU A 31 -12.88 -4.33 -7.88
C GLU A 31 -14.38 -4.59 -7.94
N ARG A 32 -14.95 -5.20 -6.89
CA ARG A 32 -16.33 -5.71 -6.85
C ARG A 32 -17.13 -4.95 -5.82
N ALA A 33 -18.39 -4.61 -6.12
CA ALA A 33 -19.28 -4.00 -5.14
C ALA A 33 -19.41 -4.87 -3.87
N GLU A 34 -19.47 -6.20 -4.03
CA GLU A 34 -19.59 -7.13 -2.90
C GLU A 34 -18.37 -7.10 -1.98
N ALA A 35 -17.16 -6.88 -2.53
CA ALA A 35 -15.91 -6.87 -1.76
C ALA A 35 -15.81 -5.65 -0.82
N VAL A 36 -16.62 -4.61 -1.05
CA VAL A 36 -16.61 -3.36 -0.28
C VAL A 36 -18.00 -3.04 0.30
N ALA A 37 -18.94 -3.99 0.27
CA ALA A 37 -20.30 -3.78 0.73
C ALA A 37 -20.37 -3.47 2.23
N ASP A 38 -19.54 -4.13 3.02
CA ASP A 38 -19.44 -3.95 4.46
C ASP A 38 -18.01 -4.21 4.95
N ASP A 39 -17.71 -3.74 6.16
CA ASP A 39 -16.36 -3.78 6.73
C ASP A 39 -15.92 -5.23 7.02
N ALA A 40 -16.82 -6.13 7.41
CA ALA A 40 -16.45 -7.51 7.73
C ALA A 40 -16.01 -8.28 6.47
N THR A 41 -16.70 -8.07 5.35
CA THR A 41 -16.32 -8.64 4.06
C THR A 41 -14.98 -8.09 3.58
N LEU A 42 -14.79 -6.77 3.66
CA LEU A 42 -13.54 -6.11 3.29
C LEU A 42 -12.36 -6.62 4.13
N ASP A 43 -12.52 -6.64 5.46
CA ASP A 43 -11.49 -7.08 6.40
C ASP A 43 -11.14 -8.55 6.18
N GLY A 44 -12.13 -9.41 5.92
CA GLY A 44 -11.89 -10.81 5.59
C GLY A 44 -11.01 -10.99 4.35
N ILE A 45 -11.24 -10.21 3.28
CA ILE A 45 -10.41 -10.25 2.08
C ILE A 45 -8.99 -9.75 2.38
N ILE A 46 -8.87 -8.65 3.13
CA ILE A 46 -7.58 -8.07 3.52
C ILE A 46 -6.75 -9.08 4.34
N GLU A 47 -7.35 -9.71 5.34
CA GLU A 47 -6.67 -10.68 6.21
C GLU A 47 -6.18 -11.92 5.45
N ALA A 48 -6.95 -12.37 4.46
CA ALA A 48 -6.62 -13.49 3.58
C ALA A 48 -5.58 -13.16 2.48
N SER A 49 -5.09 -11.93 2.42
CA SER A 49 -4.14 -11.43 1.40
C SER A 49 -2.83 -10.98 2.02
N GLU A 50 -1.73 -10.87 1.25
CA GLU A 50 -0.51 -10.18 1.71
C GLU A 50 -0.54 -8.68 1.38
N ALA A 51 -1.30 -8.30 0.36
CA ALA A 51 -1.58 -6.91 0.02
C ALA A 51 -2.96 -6.78 -0.64
N VAL A 52 -3.46 -5.56 -0.72
CA VAL A 52 -4.67 -5.25 -1.49
C VAL A 52 -4.40 -4.12 -2.48
N MET A 53 -5.21 -4.04 -3.52
CA MET A 53 -5.15 -2.99 -4.53
C MET A 53 -6.51 -2.31 -4.64
N VAL A 54 -6.54 -0.99 -4.48
CA VAL A 54 -7.68 -0.14 -4.84
C VAL A 54 -7.67 -0.02 -6.37
N ALA A 55 -8.44 -0.86 -7.04
CA ALA A 55 -8.47 -0.93 -8.49
C ALA A 55 -9.65 -0.11 -9.03
N ARG A 56 -9.37 1.19 -9.19
CA ARG A 56 -10.37 2.24 -9.31
C ARG A 56 -11.24 2.18 -10.56
N GLY A 57 -10.69 1.68 -11.67
CA GLY A 57 -11.43 1.57 -12.92
C GLY A 57 -12.65 0.65 -12.79
N ASP A 58 -12.41 -0.63 -12.50
CA ASP A 58 -13.50 -1.60 -12.32
C ASP A 58 -14.36 -1.27 -11.09
N LEU A 59 -13.73 -0.86 -9.99
CA LEU A 59 -14.48 -0.52 -8.77
C LEU A 59 -15.43 0.66 -9.00
N GLY A 60 -15.01 1.71 -9.71
CA GLY A 60 -15.84 2.88 -10.02
C GLY A 60 -17.07 2.52 -10.86
N VAL A 61 -16.94 1.56 -11.78
CA VAL A 61 -18.09 1.03 -12.54
C VAL A 61 -19.10 0.32 -11.62
N GLU A 62 -18.61 -0.40 -10.61
CA GLU A 62 -19.44 -1.21 -9.72
C GLU A 62 -20.16 -0.40 -8.63
N ILE A 63 -19.54 0.67 -8.11
CA ILE A 63 -20.09 1.45 -6.98
C ILE A 63 -20.43 2.92 -7.30
N GLY A 64 -20.11 3.39 -8.50
CA GLY A 64 -20.22 4.79 -8.90
C GLY A 64 -19.01 5.65 -8.50
N ASP A 65 -18.65 6.61 -9.35
CA ASP A 65 -17.50 7.50 -9.15
C ASP A 65 -17.61 8.33 -7.86
N GLU A 66 -18.83 8.71 -7.46
CA GLU A 66 -19.08 9.50 -6.27
C GLU A 66 -18.73 8.76 -4.97
N ALA A 67 -18.81 7.43 -4.97
CA ALA A 67 -18.49 6.60 -3.82
C ALA A 67 -17.00 6.21 -3.76
N LEU A 68 -16.28 6.39 -4.86
CA LEU A 68 -14.91 5.90 -5.04
C LEU A 68 -13.92 6.55 -4.07
N ILE A 69 -14.03 7.87 -3.86
CA ILE A 69 -13.13 8.61 -2.96
C ILE A 69 -13.24 8.13 -1.50
N GLY A 70 -14.46 7.89 -1.02
CA GLY A 70 -14.70 7.37 0.32
C GLY A 70 -14.21 5.94 0.45
N THR A 71 -14.47 5.12 -0.56
CA THR A 71 -14.09 3.70 -0.57
C THR A 71 -12.58 3.51 -0.62
N GLN A 72 -11.83 4.29 -1.42
CA GLN A 72 -10.37 4.27 -1.44
C GLN A 72 -9.79 4.53 -0.04
N LYS A 73 -10.24 5.60 0.63
CA LYS A 73 -9.77 5.96 1.97
C LYS A 73 -10.06 4.86 2.99
N ARG A 74 -11.25 4.26 2.91
CA ARG A 74 -11.64 3.13 3.76
C ARG A 74 -10.73 1.93 3.52
N ILE A 75 -10.53 1.50 2.27
CA ILE A 75 -9.65 0.37 1.93
C ILE A 75 -8.24 0.59 2.46
N ILE A 76 -7.64 1.77 2.19
CA ILE A 76 -6.28 2.08 2.65
C ILE A 76 -6.21 2.03 4.18
N LYS A 77 -7.18 2.62 4.88
CA LYS A 77 -7.23 2.59 6.34
C LYS A 77 -7.30 1.16 6.88
N HIS A 78 -8.22 0.34 6.37
CA HIS A 78 -8.41 -1.04 6.83
C HIS A 78 -7.16 -1.90 6.54
N ALA A 79 -6.60 -1.80 5.33
CA ALA A 79 -5.37 -2.53 4.98
C ALA A 79 -4.22 -2.23 5.96
N ARG A 80 -4.01 -0.95 6.29
CA ARG A 80 -2.98 -0.54 7.24
C ARG A 80 -3.26 -1.05 8.65
N SER A 81 -4.50 -0.98 9.12
CA SER A 81 -4.91 -1.49 10.45
C SER A 81 -4.71 -3.00 10.59
N HIS A 82 -4.91 -3.76 9.51
CA HIS A 82 -4.69 -5.21 9.47
C HIS A 82 -3.24 -5.60 9.11
N ASN A 83 -2.30 -4.65 9.16
CA ASN A 83 -0.89 -4.87 8.84
C ASN A 83 -0.71 -5.50 7.43
N ARG A 84 -1.38 -4.93 6.42
CA ARG A 84 -1.25 -5.29 4.99
C ARG A 84 -0.78 -4.11 4.17
N ALA A 85 -0.07 -4.41 3.09
CA ALA A 85 0.32 -3.39 2.12
C ALA A 85 -0.87 -3.04 1.21
N VAL A 86 -0.93 -1.80 0.74
CA VAL A 86 -2.01 -1.33 -0.14
C VAL A 86 -1.49 -0.55 -1.33
N ILE A 87 -2.03 -0.85 -2.52
CA ILE A 87 -1.68 -0.20 -3.78
C ILE A 87 -2.87 0.64 -4.23
N THR A 88 -2.66 1.90 -4.61
CA THR A 88 -3.68 2.69 -5.31
C THR A 88 -3.39 2.63 -6.81
N ALA A 89 -4.38 2.21 -7.62
CA ALA A 89 -4.17 1.87 -9.02
C ALA A 89 -5.22 2.46 -9.96
N THR A 90 -4.88 2.44 -11.25
CA THR A 90 -5.67 2.82 -12.41
C THR A 90 -5.83 4.33 -12.60
N GLN A 91 -5.49 4.84 -13.78
CA GLN A 91 -5.71 6.23 -14.22
C GLN A 91 -5.12 7.28 -13.27
N MET A 92 -3.96 7.01 -12.67
CA MET A 92 -3.28 7.95 -11.77
C MET A 92 -2.65 9.11 -12.56
N MET A 93 -2.21 8.85 -13.80
CA MET A 93 -1.54 9.79 -14.70
C MET A 93 -1.99 9.58 -16.17
N GLU A 94 -3.25 9.23 -16.40
CA GLU A 94 -3.79 8.76 -17.69
C GLU A 94 -3.45 9.64 -18.89
N SER A 95 -3.51 10.96 -18.75
CA SER A 95 -3.18 11.91 -19.82
C SER A 95 -1.74 11.76 -20.31
N MET A 96 -0.85 11.22 -19.48
CA MET A 96 0.54 11.00 -19.83
C MET A 96 0.79 9.83 -20.79
N ILE A 97 -0.26 9.09 -21.16
CA ILE A 97 -0.20 8.16 -22.30
C ILE A 97 0.16 8.91 -23.57
N GLU A 98 -0.42 10.10 -23.78
CA GLU A 98 -0.26 10.90 -25.01
C GLU A 98 0.42 12.26 -24.77
N ALA A 99 0.65 12.63 -23.50
CA ALA A 99 1.24 13.93 -23.14
C ALA A 99 2.51 13.78 -22.25
N PRO A 100 3.54 14.62 -22.44
CA PRO A 100 4.76 14.54 -21.64
C PRO A 100 4.61 15.12 -20.23
N LEU A 101 3.45 15.71 -19.89
CA LEU A 101 3.20 16.35 -18.60
C LEU A 101 1.81 15.98 -18.06
N PRO A 102 1.67 15.71 -16.76
CA PRO A 102 0.38 15.42 -16.17
C PRO A 102 -0.45 16.69 -15.99
N THR A 103 -1.75 16.50 -15.92
CA THR A 103 -2.70 17.53 -15.47
C THR A 103 -2.54 17.81 -13.98
N ARG A 104 -3.08 18.95 -13.52
CA ARG A 104 -3.14 19.26 -12.09
C ARG A 104 -4.02 18.27 -11.31
N ALA A 105 -5.05 17.72 -11.95
CA ALA A 105 -5.94 16.75 -11.31
C ALA A 105 -5.19 15.45 -10.98
N GLU A 106 -4.40 14.92 -11.92
CA GLU A 106 -3.58 13.72 -11.72
C GLU A 106 -2.47 13.94 -10.69
N VAL A 107 -1.84 15.12 -10.70
CA VAL A 107 -0.88 15.50 -9.65
C VAL A 107 -1.55 15.48 -8.27
N PHE A 108 -2.75 16.05 -8.13
CA PHE A 108 -3.47 16.01 -6.87
C PHE A 108 -3.94 14.60 -6.51
N ASP A 109 -4.29 13.77 -7.47
CA ASP A 109 -4.72 12.40 -7.24
C ASP A 109 -3.58 11.55 -6.65
N VAL A 110 -2.40 11.55 -7.28
CA VAL A 110 -1.19 10.90 -6.73
C VAL A 110 -0.83 11.44 -5.36
N ALA A 111 -0.81 12.76 -5.19
CA ALA A 111 -0.48 13.37 -3.90
C ALA A 111 -1.47 12.92 -2.81
N ASN A 112 -2.78 12.96 -3.06
CA ASN A 112 -3.78 12.55 -2.07
C ASN A 112 -3.67 11.06 -1.71
N ALA A 113 -3.39 10.18 -2.66
CA ALA A 113 -3.17 8.76 -2.38
C ALA A 113 -1.96 8.54 -1.43
N VAL A 114 -0.89 9.31 -1.62
CA VAL A 114 0.29 9.30 -0.72
C VAL A 114 -0.06 9.83 0.67
N LEU A 115 -0.85 10.91 0.75
CA LEU A 115 -1.30 11.48 2.03
C LEU A 115 -2.28 10.56 2.76
N ASP A 116 -3.08 9.77 2.05
CA ASP A 116 -3.90 8.69 2.61
C ASP A 116 -3.05 7.53 3.17
N ALA A 117 -1.75 7.52 2.85
CA ALA A 117 -0.78 6.50 3.18
C ALA A 117 -0.98 5.16 2.47
N THR A 118 -1.29 5.23 1.18
CA THR A 118 -1.03 4.11 0.28
C THR A 118 0.46 3.70 0.35
N ASP A 119 0.74 2.41 0.16
CA ASP A 119 2.11 1.91 0.12
C ASP A 119 2.76 2.11 -1.24
N ALA A 120 1.97 1.98 -2.30
CA ALA A 120 2.41 2.21 -3.67
C ALA A 120 1.30 2.85 -4.51
N VAL A 121 1.72 3.64 -5.48
CA VAL A 121 0.88 4.11 -6.59
C VAL A 121 1.28 3.36 -7.86
N MET A 122 0.30 3.01 -8.69
CA MET A 122 0.52 2.16 -9.86
C MET A 122 0.27 2.94 -11.15
N LEU A 123 1.14 2.72 -12.14
CA LEU A 123 0.96 3.09 -13.54
C LEU A 123 0.56 1.83 -14.32
N SER A 124 -0.39 1.99 -15.23
CA SER A 124 -0.95 0.96 -16.10
C SER A 124 -0.53 1.22 -17.55
N ALA A 125 -1.44 1.73 -18.38
CA ALA A 125 -1.20 2.01 -19.79
C ALA A 125 -0.11 3.08 -19.98
N GLU A 126 0.01 4.00 -19.03
CA GLU A 126 0.98 5.11 -19.06
C GLU A 126 2.42 4.61 -19.25
N THR A 127 2.76 3.44 -18.70
CA THR A 127 4.10 2.83 -18.85
C THR A 127 4.14 1.63 -19.77
N ALA A 128 3.03 0.90 -19.90
CA ALA A 128 2.97 -0.30 -20.72
C ALA A 128 2.84 0.00 -22.23
N ALA A 129 2.17 1.09 -22.59
CA ALA A 129 1.83 1.42 -23.98
C ALA A 129 1.88 2.93 -24.31
N GLY A 130 2.11 3.80 -23.32
CA GLY A 130 2.17 5.25 -23.52
C GLY A 130 3.44 5.72 -24.25
N ASP A 131 3.36 6.92 -24.82
CA ASP A 131 4.45 7.57 -25.56
C ASP A 131 5.54 8.13 -24.64
N PHE A 132 5.23 8.36 -23.35
CA PHE A 132 6.11 9.00 -22.36
C PHE A 132 6.29 8.18 -21.06
N PRO A 133 6.70 6.90 -21.13
CA PRO A 133 6.72 6.00 -19.98
C PRO A 133 7.75 6.42 -18.92
N VAL A 134 8.91 6.95 -19.33
CA VAL A 134 9.97 7.39 -18.41
C VAL A 134 9.56 8.67 -17.70
N GLU A 135 9.06 9.65 -18.45
CA GLU A 135 8.60 10.94 -17.95
C GLU A 135 7.44 10.77 -16.96
N THR A 136 6.55 9.80 -17.21
CA THR A 136 5.46 9.46 -16.30
C THR A 136 6.00 8.96 -14.96
N ILE A 137 6.98 8.04 -14.97
CA ILE A 137 7.62 7.54 -13.74
C ILE A 137 8.30 8.69 -12.98
N GLU A 138 9.05 9.54 -13.68
CA GLU A 138 9.71 10.69 -13.06
C GLU A 138 8.72 11.70 -12.48
N ALA A 139 7.60 11.96 -13.18
CA ALA A 139 6.55 12.83 -12.71
C ALA A 139 5.88 12.28 -11.45
N MET A 140 5.47 11.01 -11.46
CA MET A 140 4.89 10.34 -10.30
C MET A 140 5.84 10.35 -9.11
N ALA A 141 7.13 10.04 -9.31
CA ALA A 141 8.14 10.08 -8.26
C ALA A 141 8.31 11.50 -7.66
N ARG A 142 8.34 12.55 -8.49
CA ARG A 142 8.41 13.94 -8.01
C ARG A 142 7.19 14.32 -7.17
N VAL A 143 6.00 13.88 -7.57
CA VAL A 143 4.76 14.15 -6.82
C VAL A 143 4.75 13.42 -5.48
N CYS A 144 5.15 12.14 -5.44
CA CYS A 144 5.27 11.38 -4.20
C CYS A 144 6.24 12.06 -3.21
N LEU A 145 7.44 12.41 -3.67
CA LEU A 145 8.44 13.12 -2.85
C LEU A 145 7.96 14.49 -2.37
N GLY A 146 7.10 15.17 -3.15
CA GLY A 146 6.46 16.41 -2.74
C GLY A 146 5.47 16.19 -1.60
N ALA A 147 4.58 15.21 -1.75
CA ALA A 147 3.56 14.88 -0.77
C ALA A 147 4.14 14.33 0.55
N GLU A 148 5.24 13.56 0.51
CA GLU A 148 5.89 12.99 1.69
C GLU A 148 6.57 14.03 2.60
N ARG A 149 6.82 15.24 2.08
CA ARG A 149 7.33 16.37 2.88
C ARG A 149 6.28 16.97 3.80
N GLU A 150 5.00 16.74 3.51
CA GLU A 150 3.92 17.30 4.30
C GLU A 150 3.86 16.66 5.68
N ARG A 151 3.57 17.48 6.69
CA ARG A 151 3.59 17.05 8.10
C ARG A 151 2.63 15.88 8.37
N ILE A 152 1.47 15.89 7.72
CA ILE A 152 0.47 14.81 7.81
C ILE A 152 1.00 13.47 7.29
N ALA A 153 1.98 13.47 6.39
CA ALA A 153 2.62 12.26 5.88
C ALA A 153 3.66 11.69 6.86
N GLN A 154 4.14 12.50 7.81
CA GLN A 154 5.25 12.18 8.73
C GLN A 154 4.79 11.94 10.17
N GLU A 155 3.70 12.59 10.61
CA GLU A 155 3.18 12.46 11.96
C GLU A 155 2.28 11.22 12.13
N SER A 156 2.47 10.49 13.23
CA SER A 156 1.67 9.33 13.59
C SER A 156 1.05 9.48 14.97
N GLY A 157 -0.16 8.94 15.14
CA GLY A 157 -0.76 8.72 16.46
C GLY A 157 -0.16 7.51 17.20
N HIS A 158 0.81 6.81 16.60
CA HIS A 158 1.58 5.70 17.20
C HIS A 158 0.77 4.54 17.78
N ARG A 159 -0.53 4.41 17.42
CA ARG A 159 -1.43 3.36 17.91
C ARG A 159 -1.42 3.25 19.45
N ILE A 160 -1.22 4.36 20.16
CA ILE A 160 -0.99 4.41 21.62
C ILE A 160 -2.15 3.89 22.48
N HIS A 161 -3.32 3.65 21.88
CA HIS A 161 -4.53 3.16 22.55
C HIS A 161 -4.90 1.73 22.14
N GLU A 162 -4.06 1.05 21.37
CA GLU A 162 -4.31 -0.31 20.89
C GLU A 162 -3.51 -1.35 21.69
N GLY A 163 -4.08 -2.53 21.86
CA GLY A 163 -3.40 -3.68 22.45
C GLY A 163 -2.69 -4.51 21.38
N PHE A 164 -1.48 -5.01 21.68
CA PHE A 164 -0.69 -5.84 20.77
C PHE A 164 -0.60 -7.27 21.31
N SER A 165 -0.67 -8.26 20.41
CA SER A 165 -0.61 -9.68 20.77
C SER A 165 0.73 -10.34 20.42
N ARG A 166 1.49 -9.77 19.48
CA ARG A 166 2.79 -10.30 19.05
C ARG A 166 3.96 -9.48 19.58
N ILE A 167 5.02 -10.18 19.98
CA ILE A 167 6.26 -9.58 20.49
C ILE A 167 6.97 -8.79 19.37
N ASP A 168 7.10 -9.38 18.19
CA ASP A 168 7.75 -8.74 17.03
C ASP A 168 7.02 -7.48 16.56
N GLU A 169 5.69 -7.47 16.59
CA GLU A 169 4.88 -6.27 16.36
C GLU A 169 5.17 -5.19 17.40
N THR A 170 5.15 -5.54 18.69
CA THR A 170 5.38 -4.60 19.80
C THR A 170 6.75 -3.94 19.71
N ILE A 171 7.80 -4.71 19.39
CA ILE A 171 9.16 -4.18 19.25
C ILE A 171 9.27 -3.25 18.04
N ALA A 172 8.69 -3.62 16.89
CA ALA A 172 8.72 -2.76 15.71
C ALA A 172 8.04 -1.41 15.96
N LEU A 173 6.85 -1.42 16.59
CA LEU A 173 6.12 -0.19 16.91
C LEU A 173 6.86 0.67 17.97
N SER A 174 7.47 0.03 18.98
CA SER A 174 8.26 0.72 20.00
C SER A 174 9.51 1.37 19.41
N ALA A 175 10.19 0.69 18.47
CA ALA A 175 11.34 1.23 17.77
C ALA A 175 10.95 2.45 16.91
N MET A 176 9.81 2.40 16.22
CA MET A 176 9.29 3.55 15.47
C MET A 176 8.89 4.71 16.38
N TYR A 177 8.30 4.43 17.55
CA TYR A 177 8.02 5.46 18.54
C TYR A 177 9.32 6.13 19.00
N ALA A 178 10.33 5.34 19.40
CA ALA A 178 11.61 5.87 19.81
C ALA A 178 12.28 6.68 18.68
N ALA A 179 12.28 6.16 17.46
CA ALA A 179 12.88 6.83 16.31
C ALA A 179 12.24 8.19 16.00
N ASN A 180 10.90 8.29 16.05
CA ASN A 180 10.20 9.53 15.78
C ASN A 180 10.38 10.61 16.88
N HIS A 181 10.74 10.22 18.11
CA HIS A 181 10.82 11.16 19.24
C HIS A 181 12.25 11.41 19.75
N LEU A 182 13.19 10.52 19.45
CA LEU A 182 14.59 10.67 19.85
C LEU A 182 15.34 11.51 18.83
N ALA A 183 15.86 12.66 19.27
CA ALA A 183 16.68 13.52 18.43
C ALA A 183 17.96 12.79 17.96
N GLY A 184 18.31 12.95 16.68
CA GLY A 184 19.53 12.42 16.09
C GLY A 184 19.40 11.03 15.46
N VAL A 185 18.22 10.39 15.49
CA VAL A 185 17.98 9.15 14.74
C VAL A 185 17.90 9.49 13.24
N ALA A 186 18.68 8.76 12.43
CA ALA A 186 18.76 8.98 10.98
C ALA A 186 18.03 7.91 10.16
N ALA A 187 17.82 6.71 10.71
CA ALA A 187 17.18 5.58 10.06
C ALA A 187 16.78 4.52 11.09
N ILE A 188 15.86 3.63 10.72
CA ILE A 188 15.57 2.40 11.45
C ILE A 188 16.09 1.21 10.64
N ALA A 189 16.95 0.37 11.23
CA ALA A 189 17.42 -0.86 10.60
C ALA A 189 16.66 -2.08 11.14
N CYS A 190 15.96 -2.80 10.27
CA CYS A 190 15.19 -3.99 10.62
C CYS A 190 15.84 -5.25 10.05
N MET A 191 16.52 -6.02 10.90
CA MET A 191 16.93 -7.38 10.52
C MET A 191 15.70 -8.28 10.45
N THR A 192 15.49 -8.95 9.31
CA THR A 192 14.28 -9.74 9.09
C THR A 192 14.52 -10.95 8.19
N ALA A 193 13.87 -12.06 8.53
CA ALA A 193 13.88 -13.27 7.70
C ALA A 193 12.82 -13.21 6.58
N THR A 194 11.66 -12.61 6.86
CA THR A 194 10.47 -12.67 6.01
C THR A 194 9.99 -11.31 5.48
N GLY A 195 10.51 -10.21 6.02
CA GLY A 195 9.99 -8.86 5.73
C GLY A 195 8.91 -8.38 6.70
N TYR A 196 8.45 -9.21 7.65
CA TYR A 196 7.35 -8.84 8.55
C TYR A 196 7.69 -7.65 9.46
N THR A 197 8.89 -7.61 10.05
CA THR A 197 9.30 -6.51 10.93
C THR A 197 9.25 -5.12 10.24
N PRO A 198 9.85 -4.92 9.04
CA PRO A 198 9.72 -3.65 8.33
C PRO A 198 8.30 -3.37 7.81
N LEU A 199 7.48 -4.39 7.52
CA LEU A 199 6.04 -4.18 7.24
C LEU A 199 5.34 -3.53 8.43
N ILE A 200 5.58 -4.01 9.65
CA ILE A 200 4.99 -3.41 10.84
C ILE A 200 5.54 -2.01 11.08
N ALA A 201 6.86 -1.82 10.94
CA ALA A 201 7.49 -0.51 11.10
C ALA A 201 6.85 0.54 10.16
N SER A 202 6.63 0.18 8.89
CA SER A 202 6.01 1.08 7.89
C SER A 202 4.52 1.40 8.16
N ARG A 203 3.85 0.70 9.09
CA ARG A 203 2.49 1.10 9.51
C ARG A 203 2.48 2.38 10.35
N ILE A 204 3.64 2.78 10.89
CA ILE A 204 3.82 4.06 11.56
C ILE A 204 4.33 5.09 10.56
N ARG A 205 3.61 6.21 10.43
CA ARG A 205 4.06 7.35 9.64
C ARG A 205 5.34 7.91 10.25
N SER A 206 6.33 8.14 9.41
CA SER A 206 7.63 8.68 9.77
C SER A 206 8.25 9.37 8.57
N GLY A 207 9.06 10.39 8.81
CA GLY A 207 9.97 10.95 7.80
C GLY A 207 11.33 10.24 7.76
N LEU A 208 11.53 9.22 8.60
CA LEU A 208 12.78 8.46 8.68
C LEU A 208 12.74 7.25 7.74
N PRO A 209 13.84 6.93 7.05
CA PRO A 209 13.94 5.76 6.22
C PRO A 209 13.94 4.46 7.04
N ILE A 210 13.25 3.45 6.53
CA ILE A 210 13.21 2.10 7.11
C ILE A 210 14.04 1.15 6.25
N VAL A 211 15.18 0.69 6.79
CA VAL A 211 16.11 -0.19 6.09
C VAL A 211 15.87 -1.65 6.47
N GLY A 212 15.20 -2.40 5.59
CA GLY A 212 15.00 -3.84 5.74
C GLY A 212 16.24 -4.65 5.35
N LEU A 213 16.83 -5.37 6.30
CA LEU A 213 18.01 -6.21 6.10
C LEU A 213 17.59 -7.69 6.10
N ALA A 214 17.57 -8.32 4.93
CA ALA A 214 17.19 -9.71 4.76
C ALA A 214 18.20 -10.48 3.91
N HIS A 215 18.44 -11.76 4.25
CA HIS A 215 19.27 -12.66 3.45
C HIS A 215 18.50 -13.27 2.26
N ASN A 216 17.19 -13.47 2.40
CA ASN A 216 16.35 -14.09 1.38
C ASN A 216 15.92 -13.06 0.31
N PRO A 217 16.22 -13.29 -1.00
CA PRO A 217 15.76 -12.43 -2.09
C PRO A 217 14.24 -12.27 -2.17
N VAL A 218 13.46 -13.26 -1.73
CA VAL A 218 11.99 -13.15 -1.68
C VAL A 218 11.58 -12.09 -0.67
N ALA A 219 12.17 -12.10 0.53
CA ALA A 219 11.90 -11.08 1.54
C ALA A 219 12.36 -9.69 1.07
N GLN A 220 13.54 -9.58 0.44
CA GLN A 220 14.02 -8.32 -0.15
C GLN A 220 13.04 -7.74 -1.17
N ARG A 221 12.56 -8.55 -2.12
CA ARG A 221 11.58 -8.12 -3.12
C ARG A 221 10.22 -7.79 -2.51
N ARG A 222 9.79 -8.54 -1.50
CA ARG A 222 8.54 -8.28 -0.78
C ARG A 222 8.56 -6.91 -0.10
N MET A 223 9.69 -6.53 0.50
CA MET A 223 9.85 -5.24 1.16
C MET A 223 9.82 -4.05 0.20
N ALA A 224 10.13 -4.25 -1.08
CA ALA A 224 10.04 -3.19 -2.09
C ALA A 224 8.61 -2.66 -2.31
N LEU A 225 7.59 -3.39 -1.82
CA LEU A 225 6.20 -2.94 -1.83
C LEU A 225 5.84 -2.06 -0.63
N TYR A 226 6.62 -2.08 0.45
CA TYR A 226 6.28 -1.35 1.68
C TYR A 226 6.77 0.07 1.60
N ARG A 227 5.93 1.03 1.97
CA ARG A 227 6.34 2.44 2.07
C ARG A 227 7.37 2.64 3.19
N GLY A 228 8.50 3.26 2.91
CA GLY A 228 9.51 3.66 3.90
C GLY A 228 10.94 3.61 3.39
#